data_AF-A0A923N8F5-F1
#
_entry.id   AF-A0A923N8F5-F1
#
_cell.length_a   1.000
_cell.length_b   1.000
_cell.length_c   1.000
_cell.angle_alpha   90.00
_cell.angle_beta   90.00
_cell.angle_gamma   90.00
#
_symmetry.space_group_name_H-M   'P 1'
#
loop_
_entity.id
_entity.type
_entity.pdbx_description
1 polymer ?
#
loop_
_entity_poly.entity_id
_entity_poly.type
_entity_poly.pdbx_seq_one_letter_code
_entity_poly.pdbx_strand_id
1 'polypeptide(L)'
;MNEKNQILQLCKEAHALSEQCYLEHSATKGSSEWFDKRKFLLADVSLHMVQAALQNERADVELIRRYLFSLLTICDEFIPEANLSSTANKLIERTDSIAEK
;
A
#
# COMPACT_ATOMS: atom_id res chain seq x y z
N MET A 1 -16.17 15.73 16.54
CA MET A 1 -15.66 14.87 15.45
C MET A 1 -15.16 13.59 16.12
N ASN A 2 -15.57 12.40 15.69
CA ASN A 2 -15.00 11.14 16.20
C ASN A 2 -13.51 11.06 15.79
N GLU A 3 -12.63 10.56 16.66
CA GLU A 3 -11.20 10.35 16.43
C GLU A 3 -10.93 9.62 15.11
N LYS A 4 -11.77 8.62 14.76
CA LYS A 4 -11.74 7.93 13.46
C LYS A 4 -11.84 8.91 12.29
N ASN A 5 -12.75 9.88 12.36
CA ASN A 5 -12.94 10.86 11.28
C ASN A 5 -11.79 11.87 11.22
N GLN A 6 -11.15 12.18 12.36
CA GLN A 6 -9.95 13.02 12.37
C GLN A 6 -8.77 12.30 11.70
N ILE A 7 -8.58 11.01 12.00
CA ILE A 7 -7.55 10.19 11.35
C ILE A 7 -7.79 10.14 9.84
N LEU A 8 -9.02 9.84 9.41
CA LEU A 8 -9.34 9.76 7.97
C LEU A 8 -9.14 11.09 7.25
N GLN A 9 -9.43 12.22 7.91
CA GLN A 9 -9.19 13.55 7.35
C GLN A 9 -7.69 13.82 7.18
N LEU A 10 -6.89 13.57 8.21
CA LEU A 10 -5.43 13.71 8.13
C LEU A 10 -4.82 12.77 7.08
N CYS A 11 -5.31 11.53 6.98
CA CYS A 11 -4.88 10.59 5.95
C CYS A 11 -5.18 11.09 4.54
N LYS A 12 -6.34 11.73 4.33
CA LYS A 12 -6.70 12.30 3.03
C LYS A 12 -5.77 13.47 2.65
N GLU A 13 -5.44 14.33 3.60
CA GLU A 13 -4.51 15.44 3.40
C GLU A 13 -3.10 14.94 3.10
N ALA A 14 -2.61 13.98 3.89
CA ALA A 14 -1.31 13.36 3.68
C ALA A 14 -1.23 12.61 2.34
N HIS A 15 -2.31 11.95 1.91
CA HIS A 15 -2.38 11.22 0.64
C HIS A 15 -2.21 12.16 -0.55
N ALA A 16 -2.93 13.30 -0.54
CA ALA A 16 -2.79 14.29 -1.60
C ALA A 16 -1.34 14.81 -1.71
N LEU A 17 -0.67 15.02 -0.57
CA LEU A 17 0.74 15.44 -0.56
C LEU A 17 1.69 14.34 -1.04
N SER A 18 1.51 13.09 -0.59
CA SER A 18 2.36 11.97 -1.01
C SER A 18 2.22 11.66 -2.49
N GLU A 19 1.00 11.68 -3.01
CA GLU A 19 0.71 11.48 -4.44
C GLU A 19 1.36 12.58 -5.28
N GLN A 20 1.19 13.85 -4.89
CA GLN A 20 1.81 14.98 -5.58
C GLN A 20 3.34 14.84 -5.62
N CYS A 21 3.99 14.58 -4.47
CA CYS A 21 5.44 14.39 -4.43
C CYS A 21 5.91 13.22 -5.29
N TYR A 22 5.16 12.10 -5.33
CA TYR A 22 5.51 10.96 -6.17
C TYR A 22 5.41 11.29 -7.67
N LEU A 23 4.36 12.00 -8.08
CA LEU A 23 4.11 12.37 -9.48
C LEU A 23 5.11 13.42 -9.99
N GLU A 24 5.46 14.40 -9.16
CA GLU A 24 6.43 15.44 -9.49
C GLU A 24 7.88 14.93 -9.49
N HIS A 25 8.15 13.79 -8.83
CA HIS A 25 9.48 13.22 -8.80
C HIS A 25 9.86 12.57 -10.15
N SER A 26 10.82 13.17 -10.84
CA SER A 26 11.28 12.74 -12.17
C SER A 26 12.13 11.46 -12.19
N ALA A 27 12.45 10.89 -11.03
CA ALA A 27 13.32 9.72 -10.93
C ALA A 27 12.73 8.50 -11.66
N THR A 28 13.62 7.72 -12.25
CA THR A 28 13.33 6.47 -12.96
C THR A 28 14.13 5.34 -12.34
N LYS A 29 13.70 4.09 -12.57
CA LYS A 29 14.37 2.93 -11.99
C LYS A 29 15.84 2.89 -12.40
N GLY A 30 16.74 2.81 -11.42
CA GLY A 30 18.18 2.84 -11.61
C GLY A 30 18.82 4.23 -11.47
N SER A 31 18.04 5.30 -11.37
CA SER A 31 18.60 6.60 -10.97
C SER A 31 18.97 6.60 -9.48
N SER A 32 19.87 7.50 -9.08
CA SER A 32 20.30 7.65 -7.68
C SER A 32 19.15 8.01 -6.73
N GLU A 33 18.14 8.70 -7.25
CA GLU A 33 16.98 9.19 -6.50
C GLU A 33 15.78 8.24 -6.54
N TRP A 34 15.93 7.06 -7.16
CA TRP A 34 14.83 6.09 -7.29
C TRP A 34 14.19 5.77 -5.94
N PHE A 35 15.01 5.49 -4.92
CA PHE A 35 14.52 5.14 -3.59
C PHE A 35 13.78 6.28 -2.90
N ASP A 36 14.13 7.54 -3.17
CA ASP A 36 13.41 8.69 -2.63
C ASP A 36 12.01 8.81 -3.24
N LYS A 37 11.89 8.59 -4.56
CA LYS A 37 10.58 8.43 -5.22
C LYS A 37 9.79 7.26 -4.64
N ARG A 38 10.42 6.11 -4.38
CA ARG A 38 9.73 4.94 -3.80
C ARG A 38 9.24 5.16 -2.37
N LYS A 39 9.89 6.01 -1.58
CA LYS A 39 9.41 6.37 -0.22
C LYS A 39 8.05 7.08 -0.29
N PHE A 40 7.85 7.97 -1.26
CA PHE A 40 6.55 8.63 -1.44
C PHE A 40 5.45 7.64 -1.82
N LEU A 41 5.74 6.69 -2.71
CA LEU A 41 4.75 5.64 -3.03
C LEU A 41 4.46 4.73 -1.84
N LEU A 42 5.48 4.34 -1.06
CA LEU A 42 5.28 3.54 0.14
C LEU A 42 4.39 4.26 1.16
N ALA A 43 4.63 5.55 1.38
CA ALA A 43 3.81 6.39 2.24
C ALA A 43 2.36 6.46 1.73
N ASP A 44 2.18 6.70 0.43
CA ASP A 44 0.87 6.80 -0.21
C ASP A 44 0.03 5.52 -0.06
N VAL A 45 0.59 4.37 -0.40
CA VAL A 45 -0.08 3.08 -0.25
C VAL A 45 -0.36 2.74 1.22
N SER A 46 0.51 3.17 2.14
CA SER A 46 0.26 3.01 3.58
C SER A 46 -0.95 3.82 4.05
N LEU A 47 -1.15 5.02 3.52
CA LEU A 47 -2.33 5.86 3.83
C LEU A 47 -3.62 5.24 3.29
N HIS A 48 -3.57 4.64 2.10
CA HIS A 48 -4.68 3.84 1.59
C HIS A 48 -5.03 2.64 2.47
N MET A 49 -4.02 1.96 3.04
CA MET A 49 -4.25 0.88 4.00
C MET A 49 -4.95 1.39 5.27
N VAL A 50 -4.54 2.55 5.80
CA VAL A 50 -5.21 3.20 6.94
C VAL A 50 -6.66 3.52 6.61
N GLN A 51 -6.93 4.09 5.42
CA GLN A 51 -8.28 4.37 4.95
C GLN A 51 -9.11 3.08 4.85
N ALA A 52 -8.58 2.02 4.23
CA ALA A 52 -9.26 0.74 4.10
C ALA A 52 -9.62 0.09 5.45
N ALA A 53 -8.72 0.21 6.44
CA ALA A 53 -8.93 -0.33 7.77
C ALA A 53 -9.99 0.45 8.57
N LEU A 54 -10.09 1.77 8.36
CA LEU A 54 -10.91 2.64 9.20
C LEU A 54 -12.19 3.15 8.54
N GLN A 55 -12.29 3.23 7.21
CA GLN A 55 -13.41 3.90 6.53
C GLN A 55 -14.76 3.23 6.82
N ASN A 56 -14.81 1.90 6.73
CA ASN A 56 -16.03 1.12 6.89
C ASN A 56 -16.22 0.64 8.34
N GLU A 57 -17.44 0.27 8.72
CA GLU A 57 -17.70 -0.37 10.03
C GLU A 57 -17.14 -1.79 10.09
N ARG A 58 -17.09 -2.47 8.94
CA ARG A 58 -16.45 -3.78 8.76
C ARG A 58 -15.29 -3.64 7.81
N ALA A 59 -14.20 -4.35 8.10
CA ALA A 59 -13.03 -4.39 7.25
C ALA A 59 -13.38 -4.99 5.87
N ASP A 60 -13.01 -4.28 4.81
CA ASP A 60 -13.04 -4.82 3.45
C ASP A 60 -11.76 -5.65 3.24
N VAL A 61 -11.89 -6.96 3.44
CA VAL A 61 -10.76 -7.91 3.38
C VAL A 61 -10.09 -7.91 2.01
N GLU A 62 -10.85 -7.76 0.92
CA GLU A 62 -10.30 -7.74 -0.43
C GLU A 62 -9.50 -6.47 -0.68
N LEU A 63 -10.00 -5.33 -0.19
CA LEU A 63 -9.28 -4.06 -0.28
C LEU A 63 -7.98 -4.07 0.55
N ILE A 64 -8.05 -4.54 1.80
CA ILE A 64 -6.88 -4.70 2.67
C ILE A 64 -5.85 -5.63 2.05
N ARG A 65 -6.29 -6.77 1.48
CA ARG A 65 -5.41 -7.72 0.78
C ARG A 65 -4.68 -7.07 -0.39
N ARG A 66 -5.38 -6.27 -1.19
CA ARG A 66 -4.78 -5.53 -2.32
C ARG A 66 -3.74 -4.51 -1.86
N TYR A 67 -4.04 -3.73 -0.82
CA TYR A 67 -3.05 -2.77 -0.31
C TYR A 67 -1.86 -3.46 0.37
N LEU A 68 -2.07 -4.58 1.06
CA LEU A 68 -0.99 -5.37 1.63
C LEU A 68 -0.08 -5.95 0.53
N PHE A 69 -0.64 -6.46 -0.57
CA PHE A 69 0.12 -6.89 -1.74
C PHE A 69 1.03 -5.77 -2.26
N SER A 70 0.46 -4.56 -2.45
CA SER A 70 1.22 -3.40 -2.92
C SER A 70 2.32 -2.99 -1.93
N LEU A 71 2.03 -2.94 -0.63
CA LEU A 71 3.02 -2.63 0.40
C LEU A 71 4.20 -3.61 0.38
N LEU A 72 3.93 -4.91 0.37
CA LEU A 72 4.97 -5.93 0.35
C LEU A 72 5.82 -5.84 -0.93
N THR A 73 5.19 -5.59 -2.07
CA THR A 73 5.88 -5.42 -3.36
C THR A 73 6.81 -4.20 -3.35
N ILE A 74 6.37 -3.08 -2.77
CA ILE A 74 7.19 -1.86 -2.65
C ILE A 74 8.32 -2.08 -1.64
N CYS A 75 8.03 -2.67 -0.48
CA CYS A 75 9.03 -2.94 0.56
C CYS A 75 10.12 -3.91 0.10
N ASP A 76 9.81 -4.83 -0.82
CA ASP A 76 10.80 -5.76 -1.41
C ASP A 76 11.96 -5.02 -2.10
N GLU A 77 11.72 -3.81 -2.63
CA GLU A 77 12.79 -2.99 -3.20
C GLU A 77 13.75 -2.45 -2.11
N PHE A 78 13.24 -2.19 -0.90
CA PHE A 78 14.03 -1.66 0.22
C PHE A 78 14.72 -2.76 1.04
N ILE A 79 14.13 -3.96 1.08
CA ILE A 79 14.59 -5.09 1.91
C ILE A 79 14.60 -6.37 1.04
N PRO A 80 15.44 -6.41 -0.02
CA PRO A 80 15.43 -7.51 -0.98
C PRO A 80 15.75 -8.89 -0.36
N GLU A 81 16.54 -8.91 0.72
CA GLU A 81 16.89 -10.14 1.44
C GLU A 81 15.69 -10.81 2.14
N ALA A 82 14.60 -10.07 2.39
CA ALA A 82 13.40 -10.59 3.02
C ALA A 82 12.45 -11.32 2.04
N ASN A 83 12.66 -11.17 0.72
CA ASN A 83 11.84 -11.80 -0.32
C ASN A 83 10.33 -11.58 -0.09
N LEU A 84 9.95 -10.33 0.18
CA LEU A 84 8.58 -9.92 0.50
C LEU A 84 7.63 -10.12 -0.70
N SER A 85 8.15 -10.05 -1.92
CA SER A 85 7.38 -10.34 -3.15
C SER A 85 6.82 -11.76 -3.16
N SER A 86 7.55 -12.76 -2.65
CA SER A 86 7.02 -14.13 -2.48
C SER A 86 5.83 -14.17 -1.51
N THR A 87 5.87 -13.39 -0.43
CA THR A 87 4.75 -13.28 0.50
C THR A 87 3.58 -12.52 -0.12
N ALA A 88 3.85 -11.48 -0.90
CA ALA A 88 2.83 -10.74 -1.64
C ALA A 88 2.07 -11.67 -2.59
N ASN A 89 2.77 -12.50 -3.38
CA ASN A 89 2.13 -13.41 -4.33
C ASN A 89 1.13 -14.37 -3.67
N LYS A 90 1.41 -14.87 -2.46
CA LYS A 90 0.48 -15.71 -1.69
C LYS A 90 -0.84 -15.00 -1.35
N LEU A 91 -0.89 -13.67 -1.37
CA LEU A 91 -2.10 -12.90 -1.14
C LEU A 91 -3.02 -12.91 -2.37
N ILE A 92 -2.50 -13.10 -3.58
CA ILE A 92 -3.26 -13.05 -4.84
C ILE A 92 -3.37 -14.41 -5.54
N GLU A 93 -2.51 -15.37 -5.19
CA GLU A 93 -2.66 -16.78 -5.54
C GLU A 93 -4.00 -17.27 -4.96
N ARG A 94 -4.97 -17.52 -5.83
CA ARG A 94 -6.28 -18.00 -5.42
C ARG A 94 -6.15 -19.30 -4.65
N THR A 95 -6.86 -19.36 -3.52
CA THR A 95 -7.44 -20.58 -2.97
C THR A 95 -8.47 -21.14 -3.96
N ASP A 96 -8.06 -21.56 -5.15
CA ASP A 96 -8.86 -22.42 -6.02
C ASP A 96 -8.78 -23.86 -5.47
N SER A 97 -9.31 -24.05 -4.27
CA SER A 97 -9.60 -25.39 -3.78
C SER A 97 -10.87 -25.35 -2.93
N ILE A 98 -11.86 -26.11 -3.40
CA ILE A 98 -13.14 -26.48 -2.78
C ILE A 98 -14.36 -25.65 -3.24
N ALA A 99 -14.70 -25.83 -4.51
CA ALA A 99 -16.05 -26.15 -5.01
C ALA A 99 -15.79 -27.02 -6.26
N GLU A 100 -16.21 -28.28 -6.39
CA GLU A 100 -17.53 -28.84 -6.14
C GLU A 100 -17.41 -30.29 -5.60
N LYS A 101 -18.39 -30.65 -4.77
CA LYS A 101 -18.77 -32.04 -4.46
C LYS A 101 -19.63 -32.60 -5.56
#